data_AF-A0A067LDQ6-F1
#
_entry.id   AF-A0A067LDQ6-F1
#
_cell.length_a   1.000
_cell.length_b   1.000
_cell.length_c   1.000
_cell.angle_alpha   90.00
_cell.angle_beta   90.00
_cell.angle_gamma   90.00
#
_symmetry.space_group_name_H-M   'P 1'
#
loop_
_entity.id
_entity.type
_entity.pdbx_description
1 polymer ?
#
loop_
_entity_poly.entity_id
_entity_poly.type
_entity_poly.pdbx_seq_one_letter_code
_entity_poly.pdbx_strand_id
1 'polypeptide(L)' 'MTTFAQAPPDDPKAGEKIFKMKCTQSHTVEKGGDHKQGPDLNGLFRRQSGTTVGYS' A
#
# COMPACT_ATOMS: atom_id res chain seq x y z
N MET A 1 -6.58 20.43 9.71
CA MET A 1 -5.82 19.20 9.40
C MET A 1 -6.53 18.06 10.11
N THR A 2 -7.26 17.24 9.38
CA THR A 2 -8.00 16.10 9.94
C THR A 2 -6.97 15.04 10.31
N THR A 3 -6.93 14.61 11.57
CA THR A 3 -6.06 13.53 12.00
C THR A 3 -6.74 12.18 11.69
N PHE A 4 -5.98 11.09 11.68
CA PHE A 4 -6.56 9.75 11.51
C PHE A 4 -7.61 9.42 12.60
N ALA A 5 -7.57 10.11 13.75
CA ALA A 5 -8.55 9.98 14.81
C ALA A 5 -9.94 10.56 14.46
N GLN A 6 -10.06 11.38 13.41
CA GLN A 6 -11.33 11.88 12.87
C GLN A 6 -11.71 11.20 11.54
N ALA A 7 -11.07 10.08 11.17
CA ALA A 7 -11.41 9.38 9.94
C ALA A 7 -12.85 8.83 9.98
N PRO A 8 -13.59 8.87 8.86
CA PRO A 8 -14.87 8.17 8.72
C PRO A 8 -14.67 6.65 8.87
N PRO A 9 -15.75 5.90 9.19
CA PRO A 9 -15.67 4.46 9.47
C PRO A 9 -15.02 3.68 8.33
N ASP A 10 -14.20 2.70 8.70
CA ASP A 10 -13.39 1.91 7.77
C ASP A 10 -14.25 0.95 6.94
N ASP A 11 -14.13 1.01 5.61
CA ASP A 11 -14.70 0.00 4.71
C ASP A 11 -13.59 -0.62 3.84
N PRO A 12 -13.18 -1.87 4.10
CA PRO A 12 -12.09 -2.50 3.37
C PRO A 12 -12.42 -2.74 1.91
N LYS A 13 -13.70 -2.89 1.53
CA LYS A 13 -14.11 -3.09 0.12
C LYS A 13 -13.96 -1.80 -0.68
N ALA A 14 -14.30 -0.66 -0.10
CA ALA A 14 -14.05 0.66 -0.67
C ALA A 14 -12.54 0.91 -0.80
N GLY A 15 -11.76 0.55 0.22
CA GLY A 15 -10.30 0.60 0.19
C GLY A 15 -9.70 -0.25 -0.94
N GLU A 16 -10.18 -1.48 -1.12
CA GLU A 16 -9.76 -2.36 -2.21
C GLU A 16 -10.05 -1.75 -3.58
N LYS A 17 -11.23 -1.14 -3.77
CA LYS A 17 -11.57 -0.45 -5.02
C LYS A 17 -10.62 0.71 -5.31
N ILE A 18 -10.29 1.51 -4.30
CA ILE A 18 -9.34 2.62 -4.42
C ILE A 18 -7.95 2.08 -4.80
N PHE A 19 -7.49 1.03 -4.12
CA PHE A 19 -6.20 0.40 -4.39
C PHE A 19 -6.12 -0.13 -5.83
N LYS A 20 -7.18 -0.81 -6.28
CA LYS A 20 -7.29 -1.32 -7.66
C LYS A 20 -7.30 -0.24 -8.73
N MET A 21 -7.85 0.94 -8.44
CA MET A 21 -7.90 2.03 -9.42
C MET A 21 -6.64 2.89 -9.44
N LYS A 22 -5.97 3.07 -8.30
CA LYS A 22 -4.88 4.06 -8.15
C LYS A 22 -3.51 3.47 -7.86
N CYS A 23 -3.43 2.27 -7.31
CA CYS A 23 -2.19 1.76 -6.71
C CYS A 23 -1.64 0.52 -7.42
N THR A 24 -2.50 -0.35 -7.99
CA THR A 24 -2.10 -1.61 -8.66
C THR A 24 -1.23 -1.42 -9.91
N GLN A 25 -1.24 -0.22 -10.50
CA GLN A 25 -0.33 0.15 -11.59
C GLN A 25 1.13 0.09 -11.14
N SER A 26 1.42 0.61 -9.95
CA SER A 26 2.78 0.83 -9.47
C SER A 26 3.15 -0.14 -8.34
N HIS A 27 2.20 -0.68 -7.59
CA HIS A 27 2.46 -1.51 -6.42
C HIS A 27 1.81 -2.88 -6.51
N THR A 28 2.49 -3.85 -5.90
CA THR A 28 1.99 -5.19 -5.58
C THR A 28 1.78 -5.31 -4.07
N VAL A 29 0.99 -6.31 -3.65
CA VAL A 29 0.73 -6.61 -2.23
C VAL A 29 1.05 -8.08 -1.88
N GLU A 30 1.50 -8.83 -2.88
CA GLU A 30 1.79 -10.25 -2.75
C GLU A 30 3.17 -10.44 -2.15
N LYS A 31 3.28 -11.39 -1.21
CA LYS A 31 4.54 -11.65 -0.51
C LYS A 31 5.60 -12.14 -1.50
N GLY A 32 6.61 -11.31 -1.74
CA GLY A 32 7.66 -11.61 -2.72
C GLY A 32 7.20 -11.44 -4.17
N GLY A 33 6.11 -10.70 -4.40
CA GLY A 33 5.67 -10.34 -5.74
C GLY A 33 6.64 -9.38 -6.42
N ASP A 34 6.55 -9.32 -7.75
CA ASP A 34 7.37 -8.43 -8.56
C ASP A 34 7.22 -6.97 -8.13
N HIS A 35 8.34 -6.26 -8.13
CA HIS A 35 8.35 -4.81 -8.05
C HIS A 35 7.97 -4.24 -9.41
N LYS A 36 6.96 -3.37 -9.45
CA LYS A 36 6.58 -2.66 -10.67
C LYS A 36 7.31 -1.31 -10.68
N GLN A 37 6.60 -0.24 -11.04
CA GLN A 37 7.12 1.12 -10.89
C GLN A 37 7.40 1.47 -9.42
N GLY A 38 6.72 0.85 -8.47
CA GLY A 38 6.81 1.02 -7.02
C GLY A 38 7.22 -0.27 -6.29
N PRO A 39 7.70 -0.18 -5.03
CA PRO A 39 8.03 -1.35 -4.23
C PRO A 39 6.78 -2.15 -3.90
N ASP A 40 6.98 -3.43 -3.59
CA ASP A 40 5.93 -4.26 -3.00
C ASP A 40 5.53 -3.75 -1.60
N LEU A 41 4.22 -3.75 -1.35
CA LEU A 41 3.60 -3.26 -0.12
C LEU A 41 3.29 -4.40 0.86
N ASN A 42 3.72 -5.64 0.59
CA ASN A 42 3.61 -6.71 1.57
C ASN A 42 4.38 -6.35 2.84
N GLY A 43 3.72 -6.49 3.99
CA GLY A 43 4.30 -6.13 5.29
C GLY A 43 4.61 -4.65 5.45
N LEU A 44 3.99 -3.74 4.68
CA LEU A 44 4.21 -2.30 4.78
C LEU A 44 3.94 -1.73 6.18
N PHE A 45 2.86 -2.19 6.84
CA PHE A 45 2.49 -1.67 8.14
C PHE A 45 3.59 -1.95 9.17
N ARG A 46 4.09 -0.88 9.81
CA ARG A 46 5.24 -0.88 10.74
C ARG A 46 6.61 -1.18 10.11
N ARG A 47 6.73 -1.30 8.79
CA ARG A 47 8.02 -1.36 8.09
C ARG A 47 8.61 0.05 7.97
N GLN A 48 9.93 0.17 8.12
CA GLN A 48 10.62 1.43 7.86
C GLN A 48 10.54 1.76 6.36
N SER A 49 10.36 3.04 6.03
CA SER A 49 10.32 3.50 4.63
C SER A 49 11.68 3.28 3.95
N GLY A 50 11.66 2.89 2.66
CA GLY A 50 12.87 2.71 1.86
C GLY A 50 13.69 1.46 2.18
N THR A 51 13.12 0.51 2.94
CA THR A 51 13.81 -0.74 3.30
C THR A 51 13.25 -1.96 2.57
N THR A 52 12.52 -1.76 1.46
CA THR A 52 12.04 -2.88 0.65
C THR A 52 13.23 -3.50 -0.07
N VAL A 53 13.49 -4.78 0.20
CA VAL A 53 14.60 -5.51 -0.42
C VAL A 53 14.37 -5.59 -1.93
N GLY A 54 15.36 -5.19 -2.73
CA GLY A 54 15.32 -5.32 -4.19
C GLY A 54 14.69 -4.14 -4.95
N TYR A 55 14.33 -3.06 -4.26
CA TYR A 55 13.76 -1.86 -4.86
C TYR A 55 14.57 -0.61 -4.48
N SER A 56 14.99 0.18 -5.48
CA SER A 56 15.85 1.36 -5.37
C SER A 56 15.25 2.59 -6.05
#